data_AF-A0A0E0MAT6-F1
#
_entry.id   AF-A0A0E0MAT6-F1
#
_cell.length_a   1.000
_cell.length_b   1.000
_cell.length_c   1.000
_cell.angle_alpha   90.00
_cell.angle_beta   90.00
_cell.angle_gamma   90.00
#
_symmetry.space_group_name_H-M   'P 1'
#
loop_
_entity.id
_entity.type
_entity.pdbx_description
1 polymer ?
#
loop_
_entity_poly.entity_id
_entity_poly.type
_entity_poly.pdbx_seq_one_letter_code
_entity_poly.pdbx_strand_id
1 'polypeptide(L)'
;MPTLPRSPSLRPPPAAAMSAGNVMLAVHEKATSPTDLYRPLRLYIASAYSEREAAAADDDLAAVRDLRADVEQPSLPDPSASK
;
A
#
# COMPACT_ATOMS: atom_id res chain seq x y z
N MET A 1 57.92 30.09 -44.60
CA MET A 1 56.50 29.70 -44.44
C MET A 1 56.43 28.52 -43.48
N PRO A 2 56.19 28.76 -42.18
CA PRO A 2 56.16 27.71 -41.17
C PRO A 2 54.76 27.07 -41.11
N THR A 3 54.69 25.74 -41.17
CA THR A 3 53.45 24.96 -40.97
C THR A 3 53.28 24.65 -39.48
N LEU A 4 52.17 25.08 -38.89
CA LEU A 4 51.81 24.82 -37.49
C LEU A 4 51.33 23.37 -37.28
N PRO A 5 51.69 22.70 -36.17
CA PRO A 5 51.12 21.40 -35.80
C PRO A 5 49.71 21.57 -35.20
N ARG A 6 48.79 20.71 -35.63
CA ARG A 6 47.38 20.68 -35.21
C ARG A 6 47.25 19.88 -33.90
N SER A 7 46.74 20.52 -32.85
CA SER A 7 46.58 19.94 -31.50
C SER A 7 45.66 18.71 -31.49
N PRO A 8 45.92 17.69 -30.64
CA PRO A 8 45.01 16.57 -30.44
C PRO A 8 43.81 17.01 -29.58
N SER A 9 42.61 16.75 -30.09
CA SER A 9 41.35 16.99 -29.36
C SER A 9 41.16 15.89 -28.31
N LEU A 10 41.34 16.21 -27.02
CA LEU A 10 40.99 15.33 -25.91
C LEU A 10 39.46 15.25 -25.82
N ARG A 11 38.88 14.14 -26.27
CA ARG A 11 37.50 13.78 -25.93
C ARG A 11 37.49 13.25 -24.50
N PRO A 12 36.74 13.83 -23.56
CA PRO A 12 36.51 13.17 -22.28
C PRO A 12 35.75 11.86 -22.55
N PRO A 13 36.04 10.77 -21.81
CA PRO A 13 35.20 9.58 -21.85
C PRO A 13 33.77 9.97 -21.46
N PRO A 14 32.74 9.28 -21.97
CA PRO A 14 31.40 9.46 -21.43
C PRO A 14 31.51 9.22 -19.93
N ALA A 15 31.14 10.21 -19.12
CA ALA A 15 30.91 9.96 -17.71
C ALA A 15 30.00 8.74 -17.66
N ALA A 16 30.48 7.65 -17.05
CA ALA A 16 29.67 6.47 -16.87
C ALA A 16 28.44 6.95 -16.10
N ALA A 17 27.33 7.15 -16.81
CA ALA A 17 26.05 7.38 -16.19
C ALA A 17 25.80 6.08 -15.44
N MET A 18 26.05 6.07 -14.14
CA MET A 18 25.49 5.06 -13.26
C MET A 18 23.99 5.16 -13.51
N SER A 19 23.45 4.19 -14.25
CA SER A 19 22.03 3.94 -14.25
C SER A 19 21.71 3.59 -12.81
N ALA A 20 21.29 4.60 -12.04
CA ALA A 20 20.62 4.38 -10.78
C ALA A 20 19.28 3.74 -11.15
N GLY A 21 19.31 2.43 -11.40
CA GLY A 21 18.11 1.68 -11.70
C GLY A 21 17.15 1.82 -10.53
N ASN A 22 15.91 2.23 -10.80
CA ASN A 22 14.89 2.30 -9.77
C ASN A 22 14.64 0.89 -9.22
N VAL A 23 15.19 0.60 -8.04
CA VAL A 23 14.90 -0.63 -7.30
C VAL A 23 13.57 -0.42 -6.59
N MET A 24 12.51 -0.97 -7.17
CA MET A 24 11.20 -1.04 -6.53
C MET A 24 11.21 -2.20 -5.53
N LEU A 25 10.92 -1.91 -4.28
CA LEU A 25 10.71 -2.91 -3.23
C LEU A 25 9.21 -3.04 -2.98
N ALA A 26 8.68 -4.26 -3.03
CA ALA A 26 7.29 -4.54 -2.69
C ALA A 26 7.19 -5.04 -1.24
N VAL A 27 6.22 -4.51 -0.49
CA VAL A 27 5.86 -5.00 0.85
C VAL A 27 4.57 -5.79 0.72
N HIS A 28 4.56 -7.01 1.25
CA HIS A 28 3.37 -7.86 1.20
C HIS A 28 2.31 -7.36 2.18
N GLU A 29 1.05 -7.44 1.76
CA GLU A 29 -0.08 -7.19 2.63
C GLU A 29 -0.10 -8.19 3.77
N LYS A 30 -0.49 -7.71 4.96
CA LYS A 30 -0.64 -8.59 6.11
C LYS A 30 -1.98 -9.29 6.01
N ALA A 31 -1.95 -10.62 6.01
CA ALA A 31 -3.17 -11.40 6.16
C ALA A 31 -3.84 -11.07 7.50
N THR A 32 -5.16 -10.98 7.48
CA THR A 32 -5.95 -10.72 8.69
C THR A 32 -7.09 -11.73 8.78
N SER A 33 -7.45 -12.11 10.00
CA SER A 33 -8.54 -13.05 10.24
C SER A 33 -9.89 -12.34 10.32
N PRO A 34 -10.98 -13.00 9.88
CA PRO A 34 -12.32 -12.47 10.03
C PRO A 34 -12.62 -12.18 11.49
N THR A 35 -13.04 -10.95 11.77
CA THR A 35 -13.29 -10.48 13.14
C THR A 35 -14.64 -9.77 13.21
N ASP A 36 -15.51 -10.22 14.10
CA ASP A 36 -16.79 -9.56 14.36
C ASP A 36 -16.59 -8.31 15.21
N LEU A 37 -16.60 -7.15 14.54
CA LEU A 37 -16.52 -5.84 15.19
C LEU A 37 -17.89 -5.29 15.59
N TYR A 38 -18.95 -5.74 14.92
CA TYR A 38 -20.29 -5.16 15.06
C TYR A 38 -20.87 -5.44 16.45
N ARG A 39 -20.90 -6.72 16.84
CA ARG A 39 -21.55 -7.15 18.09
C ARG A 39 -20.90 -6.59 19.36
N PRO A 40 -19.56 -6.66 19.56
CA PRO A 40 -18.95 -6.15 20.78
C PRO A 40 -19.08 -4.63 20.91
N LEU A 41 -18.99 -3.89 19.79
CA LEU A 41 -19.14 -2.44 19.81
C LEU A 41 -20.58 -2.01 20.10
N ARG A 42 -21.57 -2.66 19.50
CA ARG A 42 -22.98 -2.38 19.80
C ARG A 42 -23.31 -2.63 21.27
N LEU A 43 -22.84 -3.76 21.82
CA LEU A 43 -23.01 -4.08 23.25
C LEU A 43 -22.35 -3.04 24.15
N TYR A 44 -21.16 -2.58 23.79
CA TYR A 44 -20.48 -1.52 24.52
C TYR A 44 -21.31 -0.24 24.55
N ILE A 45 -21.80 0.23 23.41
CA ILE A 45 -22.61 1.46 23.33
C ILE A 45 -23.89 1.34 24.15
N ALA A 46 -24.58 0.19 24.05
CA ALA A 46 -25.78 -0.08 24.83
C ALA A 46 -25.52 -0.02 26.34
N SER A 47 -24.39 -0.59 26.77
CA SER A 47 -24.01 -0.64 28.19
C SER A 47 -23.47 0.68 28.75
N ALA A 48 -22.75 1.46 27.94
CA ALA A 48 -22.03 2.65 28.37
C ALA A 48 -22.86 3.93 28.23
N TYR A 49 -23.79 3.98 27.27
CA TYR A 49 -24.56 5.19 26.97
C TYR A 49 -26.07 4.95 27.00
N SER A 50 -26.61 4.12 26.09
CA SER A 50 -27.99 3.63 26.13
C SER A 50 -28.29 2.72 24.94
N GLU A 51 -29.36 1.93 25.03
CA GLU A 51 -29.88 1.15 23.90
C GLU A 51 -30.31 2.04 22.73
N ARG A 52 -30.83 3.25 23.01
CA ARG A 52 -31.24 4.20 21.97
C ARG A 52 -30.05 4.68 21.14
N GLU A 53 -28.92 4.96 21.78
CA GLU A 53 -27.69 5.35 21.08
C GLU A 53 -27.08 4.17 20.33
N ALA A 54 -27.16 2.95 20.89
CA ALA A 54 -26.74 1.74 20.17
C ALA A 54 -27.55 1.54 18.88
N ALA A 55 -28.86 1.76 18.92
CA ALA A 55 -29.72 1.71 17.73
C ALA A 55 -29.43 2.84 16.73
N ALA A 56 -29.06 4.03 17.20
CA ALA A 56 -28.67 5.14 16.31
C ALA A 56 -27.34 4.88 15.60
N ALA A 57 -26.44 4.11 16.22
CA ALA A 57 -25.14 3.72 15.66
C ALA A 57 -25.18 2.43 14.83
N ASP A 58 -26.33 1.75 14.71
CA ASP A 58 -26.42 0.45 14.05
C ASP A 58 -25.97 0.49 12.59
N ASP A 59 -26.40 1.51 11.85
CA ASP A 59 -26.08 1.68 10.43
C ASP A 59 -24.57 1.93 10.23
N ASP A 60 -23.97 2.78 11.07
CA ASP A 60 -22.53 3.06 11.04
C ASP A 60 -21.71 1.81 11.38
N LEU A 61 -22.13 1.05 12.40
CA LEU A 61 -21.47 -0.20 12.78
C LEU A 61 -21.60 -1.27 11.69
N ALA A 62 -22.74 -1.32 10.98
CA ALA A 62 -22.91 -2.20 9.83
C ALA A 62 -21.96 -1.81 8.68
N ALA A 63 -21.82 -0.51 8.39
CA ALA A 63 -20.88 -0.03 7.39
C ALA A 63 -19.43 -0.39 7.74
N VAL A 64 -19.02 -0.26 9.00
CA VAL A 64 -17.67 -0.67 9.45
C VAL A 64 -17.44 -2.17 9.27
N ARG A 65 -18.44 -3.01 9.57
CA ARG A 65 -18.36 -4.45 9.35
C ARG A 65 -18.15 -4.77 7.87
N ASP A 66 -18.89 -4.12 6.99
CA ASP A 66 -18.84 -4.38 5.55
C ASP A 66 -17.49 -3.91 4.98
N LEU A 67 -17.02 -2.71 5.35
CA LEU A 67 -15.69 -2.22 4.99
C LEU A 67 -14.58 -3.15 5.49
N ARG A 68 -14.74 -3.74 6.68
CA ARG A 68 -13.79 -4.69 7.22
C ARG A 68 -13.74 -5.97 6.38
N ALA A 69 -14.90 -6.47 5.94
CA ALA A 69 -14.99 -7.64 5.07
C ALA A 69 -14.33 -7.40 3.71
N ASP A 70 -14.46 -6.18 3.15
CA ASP A 70 -13.82 -5.81 1.90
C ASP A 70 -12.29 -5.83 2.00
N VAL A 71 -11.72 -5.35 3.12
CA VAL A 71 -10.27 -5.39 3.38
C VAL A 71 -9.75 -6.81 3.62
N GLU A 72 -10.61 -7.71 4.09
CA GLU A 72 -10.25 -9.11 4.27
C GLU A 72 -10.21 -9.88 2.94
N GLN A 73 -10.83 -9.36 1.88
CA GLN A 73 -10.69 -9.95 0.55
C GLN A 73 -9.31 -9.61 -0.04
N PRO A 74 -8.55 -10.61 -0.51
CA PRO A 74 -7.26 -10.37 -1.12
C PRO A 74 -7.44 -9.55 -2.41
N SER A 75 -6.80 -8.39 -2.46
CA SER A 75 -6.86 -7.42 -3.56
C SER A 75 -6.36 -7.97 -4.89
N LEU A 76 -5.48 -8.99 -4.83
CA LEU A 76 -4.78 -9.55 -5.98
C LEU A 76 -4.71 -11.08 -5.85
N PRO A 77 -4.94 -11.83 -6.93
CA PRO A 77 -4.56 -13.24 -6.95
C PRO A 77 -3.04 -13.32 -6.75
N ASP A 78 -2.61 -14.11 -5.78
CA ASP A 78 -1.19 -14.33 -5.52
C ASP A 78 -0.49 -14.71 -6.83
N PRO A 79 0.50 -13.93 -7.33
CA PRO A 79 1.23 -14.27 -8.54
C PRO A 79 1.99 -15.60 -8.40
N SER A 80 2.18 -16.06 -7.17
CA SER A 80 2.77 -17.35 -6.80
C SER A 80 1.84 -18.56 -7.00
N ALA A 81 0.53 -18.33 -7.20
CA ALA A 81 -0.46 -19.41 -7.39
C ALA A 81 -0.45 -19.99 -8.81
N SER A 82 0.25 -19.35 -9.76
CA SER A 82 0.56 -19.94 -11.06
C SER A 82 1.88 -20.70 -10.98
N LYS A 83 1.84 -21.96 -10.51
CA LYS A 83 2.91 -22.91 -10.76
C LYS A 83 2.39 -24.34 -10.90
#